data_AF-A0A167VCW7-F1
#
_entry.id   AF-A0A167VCW7-F1
#
_cell.length_a   1.000
_cell.length_b   1.000
_cell.length_c   1.000
_cell.angle_alpha   90.00
_cell.angle_beta   90.00
_cell.angle_gamma   90.00
#
_symmetry.space_group_name_H-M   'P 1'
#
loop_
_entity.id
_entity.type
_entity.pdbx_description
1 polymer ?
#
loop_
_entity_poly.entity_id
_entity_poly.type
_entity_poly.pdbx_seq_one_letter_code
_entity_poly.pdbx_strand_id
1 'polypeptide(L)'
;LLWEADNPPPSMHIHLEKEVLESYITGYQGDESFKRKWEDTDYPAKEWNPGNRFYKDKTGLLFFRDADYQPRLCVPKSEQATLLKEAHDQPFGGVHVG
;
A
#
# COMPACT_ATOMS: atom_id res chain seq x y z
N LEU A 1 -1.63 -19.34 -21.52
CA LEU A 1 -0.64 -19.54 -20.44
C LEU A 1 -0.16 -18.15 -20.04
N LEU A 2 -0.62 -17.66 -18.90
CA LEU A 2 -0.39 -16.29 -18.42
C LEU A 2 0.99 -16.23 -17.77
N TRP A 3 1.98 -15.66 -18.48
CA TRP A 3 3.35 -15.41 -17.98
C TRP A 3 3.37 -14.81 -16.57
N GLU A 4 2.35 -14.02 -16.24
CA GLU A 4 2.15 -13.38 -14.95
C GLU A 4 2.05 -14.38 -13.80
N ALA A 5 1.50 -15.59 -14.00
CA ALA A 5 1.31 -16.59 -12.93
C ALA A 5 2.63 -17.16 -12.40
N ASP A 6 3.68 -17.17 -13.22
CA ASP A 6 5.00 -17.72 -12.86
C ASP A 6 6.04 -16.63 -12.54
N ASN A 7 5.68 -15.35 -12.71
CA ASN A 7 6.58 -14.20 -12.58
C ASN A 7 5.96 -13.14 -11.67
N PRO A 8 6.01 -13.32 -10.34
CA PRO A 8 5.46 -12.33 -9.41
C PRO A 8 6.24 -11.01 -9.53
N PRO A 9 5.55 -9.85 -9.56
CA PRO A 9 6.21 -8.56 -9.68
C PRO A 9 6.94 -8.20 -8.37
N PRO A 10 7.94 -7.30 -8.44
CA PRO A 10 8.74 -6.91 -7.28
C PRO A 10 7.89 -6.29 -6.17
N SER A 11 8.25 -6.57 -4.91
CA SER A 11 7.64 -5.95 -3.74
C SER A 11 8.40 -4.67 -3.33
N MET A 12 7.67 -3.59 -3.08
CA MET A 12 8.24 -2.39 -2.45
C MET A 12 8.43 -2.61 -0.95
N HIS A 13 9.55 -2.12 -0.41
CA HIS A 13 9.80 -2.05 1.02
C HIS A 13 9.81 -0.58 1.44
N ILE A 14 8.92 -0.23 2.35
CA ILE A 14 8.86 1.10 2.96
C ILE A 14 9.25 0.96 4.43
N HIS A 15 9.97 1.96 4.94
CA HIS A 15 10.24 2.11 6.36
C HIS A 15 9.52 3.35 6.85
N LEU A 16 8.67 3.19 7.86
CA LEU A 16 7.99 4.28 8.55
C LEU A 16 8.40 4.25 10.02
N GLU A 17 8.39 5.41 10.66
CA GLU A 17 8.50 5.49 12.12
C GLU A 17 7.36 4.69 12.76
N LYS A 18 7.64 4.10 13.93
CA LYS A 18 6.75 3.13 14.56
C LYS A 18 5.34 3.70 14.78
N GLU A 19 5.25 4.93 15.24
CA GLU A 19 3.99 5.61 15.53
C GLU A 19 3.16 5.81 14.26
N VAL A 20 3.81 6.13 13.14
CA VAL A 20 3.17 6.27 11.83
C VAL A 20 2.74 4.91 11.28
N LEU A 21 3.54 3.87 11.47
CA LEU A 21 3.16 2.51 11.09
C LEU A 21 1.89 2.06 11.85
N GLU A 22 1.84 2.30 13.15
CA GLU A 22 0.68 1.97 13.99
C GLU A 22 -0.57 2.77 13.58
N SER A 23 -0.43 4.05 13.20
CA SER A 23 -1.55 4.86 12.69
C SER A 23 -2.08 4.31 11.38
N TYR A 24 -1.20 3.90 10.46
CA TYR A 24 -1.60 3.28 9.19
C TYR A 24 -2.35 1.96 9.39
N ILE A 25 -1.82 1.07 10.25
CA ILE A 25 -2.46 -0.23 10.54
C ILE A 25 -3.84 -0.02 11.14
N THR A 26 -3.96 0.87 12.13
CA THR A 26 -5.25 1.23 12.75
C THR A 26 -6.19 1.85 11.73
N GLY A 27 -5.68 2.74 10.87
CA GLY A 27 -6.40 3.38 9.79
C GLY A 27 -7.02 2.37 8.83
N TYR A 28 -6.28 1.33 8.42
CA TYR A 28 -6.82 0.27 7.56
C TYR A 28 -8.02 -0.44 8.18
N GLN A 29 -7.98 -0.72 9.48
CA GLN A 29 -9.06 -1.43 10.19
C GLN A 29 -10.36 -0.62 10.26
N GLY A 30 -10.26 0.72 10.23
CA GLY A 30 -11.39 1.64 10.28
C GLY A 30 -11.84 2.19 8.92
N ASP A 31 -11.02 2.10 7.88
CA ASP A 31 -11.31 2.65 6.55
C ASP A 31 -12.15 1.67 5.71
N GLU A 32 -13.39 2.03 5.38
CA GLU A 32 -14.30 1.20 4.55
C GLU A 32 -13.69 0.78 3.21
N SER A 33 -12.80 1.60 2.64
CA SER A 33 -12.16 1.32 1.36
C SER A 33 -11.05 0.28 1.47
N PHE A 34 -10.40 0.16 2.64
CA PHE A 34 -9.23 -0.68 2.82
C PHE A 34 -9.43 -1.83 3.79
N LYS A 35 -10.35 -1.75 4.74
CA LYS A 35 -10.57 -2.75 5.80
C LYS A 35 -10.62 -4.16 5.26
N ARG A 36 -11.55 -4.43 4.35
CA ARG A 36 -11.70 -5.76 3.76
C ARG A 36 -10.45 -6.20 2.98
N LYS A 37 -9.83 -5.30 2.24
CA LYS A 37 -8.62 -5.60 1.44
C LYS A 37 -7.43 -5.92 2.34
N TRP A 38 -7.34 -5.23 3.48
CA TRP A 38 -6.37 -5.50 4.52
C TRP A 38 -6.69 -6.84 5.19
N GLU A 39 -7.92 -7.12 5.62
CA GLU A 39 -8.30 -8.40 6.22
C GLU A 39 -8.07 -9.60 5.28
N ASP A 40 -8.40 -9.45 4.00
CA ASP A 40 -8.31 -10.50 2.97
C ASP A 40 -6.87 -10.75 2.46
N THR A 41 -5.89 -9.96 2.88
CA THR A 41 -4.49 -10.11 2.45
C THR A 41 -3.59 -10.59 3.60
N ASP A 42 -2.89 -11.71 3.36
CA ASP A 42 -1.88 -12.26 4.28
C ASP A 42 -0.47 -11.87 3.85
N TYR A 43 0.47 -11.83 4.81
CA TYR A 43 1.91 -11.84 4.54
C TYR A 43 2.59 -13.01 5.27
N PRO A 44 3.48 -13.77 4.60
CA PRO A 44 3.68 -13.77 3.15
C PRO A 44 2.43 -14.27 2.43
N ALA A 45 2.17 -13.78 1.22
CA ALA A 45 1.08 -14.28 0.40
C ALA A 45 1.30 -15.77 0.15
N LYS A 46 0.30 -16.60 0.48
CA LYS A 46 0.38 -18.06 0.34
C LYS A 46 0.35 -18.51 -1.11
N GLU A 47 -0.42 -17.80 -1.93
CA GLU A 47 -0.61 -18.07 -3.35
C GLU A 47 -0.56 -16.75 -4.12
N TRP A 48 0.12 -16.76 -5.26
CA TRP A 48 0.11 -15.64 -6.19
C TRP A 48 -1.17 -15.68 -7.03
N ASN A 49 -1.96 -14.60 -6.96
CA ASN A 49 -3.16 -14.43 -7.76
C ASN A 49 -3.04 -13.15 -8.61
N PRO A 50 -2.87 -13.25 -9.94
CA PRO A 50 -2.74 -12.08 -10.81
C PRO A 50 -4.00 -11.20 -10.84
N GLY A 51 -5.17 -11.74 -10.45
CA GLY A 51 -6.40 -10.97 -10.29
C GLY A 51 -6.46 -10.16 -8.99
N ASN A 52 -5.69 -10.52 -7.96
CA ASN A 52 -5.59 -9.75 -6.72
C ASN A 52 -4.41 -8.78 -6.79
N ARG A 53 -4.72 -7.49 -6.87
CA ARG A 53 -3.71 -6.42 -6.94
C ARG A 53 -3.30 -5.87 -5.58
N PHE A 54 -3.91 -6.35 -4.49
CA PHE A 54 -3.58 -5.93 -3.13
C PHE A 54 -2.67 -6.95 -2.46
N TYR A 55 -1.68 -6.45 -1.73
CA TYR A 55 -0.78 -7.30 -0.93
C TYR A 55 -0.29 -6.55 0.31
N LYS A 56 0.06 -7.30 1.36
CA LYS A 56 0.75 -6.76 2.53
C LYS A 56 2.24 -7.01 2.46
N ASP A 57 3.01 -6.15 3.10
CA ASP A 57 4.41 -6.46 3.42
C ASP A 57 4.57 -7.05 4.84
N LYS A 58 5.82 -7.29 5.24
CA LYS A 58 6.16 -7.81 6.57
C LYS A 58 5.77 -6.91 7.75
N THR A 59 5.53 -5.63 7.49
CA THR A 59 5.15 -4.65 8.51
C THR A 59 3.63 -4.50 8.63
N GLY A 60 2.87 -5.16 7.74
CA GLY A 60 1.41 -5.09 7.71
C GLY A 60 0.87 -3.89 6.90
N LEU A 61 1.75 -3.15 6.21
CA LEU A 61 1.33 -2.10 5.29
C LEU A 61 0.66 -2.69 4.06
N LEU A 62 -0.43 -2.05 3.60
CA LEU A 62 -1.19 -2.47 2.43
C LEU A 62 -0.70 -1.74 1.19
N PHE A 63 -0.47 -2.50 0.13
CA PHE A 63 -0.06 -1.98 -1.17
C PHE A 63 -1.08 -2.37 -2.24
N PHE A 64 -1.24 -1.49 -3.22
CA PHE A 64 -1.97 -1.74 -4.45
C PHE A 64 -1.01 -1.72 -5.64
N ARG A 65 -1.15 -2.66 -6.57
CA ARG A 65 -0.44 -2.66 -7.84
C ARG A 65 -1.29 -1.95 -8.89
N ASP A 66 -0.76 -0.88 -9.47
CA ASP A 66 -1.44 -0.13 -10.53
C ASP A 66 -1.50 -0.88 -11.87
N ALA A 67 -1.89 -0.19 -12.94
CA ALA A 67 -2.01 -0.80 -14.26
C ALA A 67 -0.67 -1.31 -14.81
N ASP A 68 0.43 -0.73 -14.36
CA ASP A 68 1.80 -1.07 -14.76
C ASP A 68 2.48 -2.00 -13.74
N TYR A 69 1.70 -2.62 -12.86
CA TYR A 69 2.15 -3.45 -11.73
C TYR A 69 3.09 -2.73 -10.75
N GLN A 70 3.13 -1.39 -10.77
CA GLN A 70 3.93 -0.66 -9.81
C GLN A 70 3.21 -0.62 -8.45
N PRO A 71 3.91 -1.01 -7.37
CA PRO A 71 3.33 -0.96 -6.03
C PRO A 71 3.17 0.48 -5.54
N ARG A 72 1.98 0.79 -5.04
CA ARG A 72 1.60 2.05 -4.39
C ARG A 72 1.17 1.75 -2.96
N LEU A 73 1.70 2.50 -2.00
CA LEU A 73 1.23 2.42 -0.61
C LEU A 73 -0.22 2.89 -0.54
N CYS A 74 -1.10 2.07 0.04
CA CYS A 74 -2.46 2.49 0.35
C CYS A 74 -2.41 3.40 1.57
N VAL A 75 -2.86 4.65 1.42
CA VAL A 75 -2.89 5.64 2.51
C VAL A 75 -4.32 5.71 3.07
N PRO A 76 -4.56 5.25 4.31
CA PRO A 76 -5.90 5.27 4.88
C PRO A 76 -6.40 6.71 5.05
N LYS A 77 -7.72 6.90 5.00
CA LYS A 77 -8.35 8.22 4.99
C LYS A 77 -7.94 9.10 6.18
N SER A 78 -7.66 8.51 7.34
CA SER A 78 -7.18 9.23 8.53
C SER A 78 -5.82 9.90 8.33
N GLU A 79 -4.96 9.34 7.46
CA GLU A 79 -3.57 9.79 7.27
C GLU A 79 -3.39 10.70 6.04
N GLN A 80 -4.39 10.77 5.16
CA GLN A 80 -4.29 11.55 3.91
C GLN A 80 -4.03 13.03 4.15
N ALA A 81 -4.72 13.65 5.13
CA ALA A 81 -4.54 15.07 5.41
C ALA A 81 -3.13 15.39 5.92
N THR A 82 -2.60 14.55 6.82
CA THR A 82 -1.23 14.68 7.34
C THR A 82 -0.21 14.51 6.22
N LEU A 83 -0.37 13.48 5.39
CA LEU A 83 0.54 13.22 4.26
C LEU A 83 0.53 14.37 3.24
N LEU A 84 -0.64 14.91 2.90
CA LEU A 84 -0.76 16.04 1.99
C LEU A 84 -0.09 17.29 2.55
N LYS A 85 -0.22 17.52 3.87
CA LYS A 85 0.45 18.63 4.55
C LYS A 85 1.97 18.46 4.49
N GLU A 86 2.48 17.29 4.83
CA GLU A 86 3.92 17.00 4.75
C GLU A 86 4.46 17.17 3.33
N ALA A 87 3.74 16.67 2.32
CA ALA A 87 4.11 16.81 0.92
C ALA A 87 4.09 18.28 0.45
N HIS A 88 3.15 19.08 0.94
CA HIS A 88 3.08 20.52 0.67
C HIS A 88 4.20 21.30 1.38
N ASP A 89 4.55 20.91 2.61
CA ASP A 89 5.54 21.59 3.45
C ASP A 89 6.99 21.21 3.08
N GLN A 90 7.21 20.24 2.17
CA GLN A 90 8.52 19.92 1.65
C GLN A 90 8.96 20.94 0.56
N PRO A 91 10.05 21.71 0.78
CA PRO A 91 10.47 22.79 -0.12
C PRO A 91 11.05 22.31 -1.47
N PHE A 92 11.18 21.00 -1.67
CA PHE A 92 11.69 20.40 -2.90
C PHE A 92 10.73 19.34 -3.45
N GLY A 93 9.59 19.80 -3.96
CA GLY A 93 8.91 19.24 -5.13
C GLY A 93 8.48 17.77 -5.11
N GLY A 94 7.22 17.53 -4.79
CA GLY A 94 6.42 16.43 -5.34
C GLY A 94 5.36 16.97 -6.31
N VAL A 95 5.78 17.68 -7.37
CA VAL A 95 4.89 18.16 -8.44
C VAL A 95 4.29 16.95 -9.17
N HIS A 96 2.95 16.85 -9.15
CA HIS A 96 2.03 16.17 -10.07
C HIS A 96 2.44 14.87 -10.79
N VAL A 97 1.68 13.81 -10.53
CA VAL A 97 1.05 12.89 -11.50
C VAL A 97 -0.18 12.31 -10.77
N GLY A 98 -1.44 12.51 -11.13
CA GLY A 98 -2.16 13.33 -12.10
C GLY A 98 -3.65 13.28 -11.73
#